data_AF-A0A3C0HKM4-F1
#
_entry.id   AF-A0A3C0HKM4-F1
#
_cell.length_a   1.000
_cell.length_b   1.000
_cell.length_c   1.000
_cell.angle_alpha   90.00
_cell.angle_beta   90.00
_cell.angle_gamma   90.00
#
_symmetry.space_group_name_H-M   'P 1'
#
loop_
_entity.id
_entity.type
_entity.pdbx_description
1 polymer ?
#
loop_
_entity_poly.entity_id
_entity_poly.type
_entity_poly.pdbx_seq_one_letter_code
_entity_poly.pdbx_strand_id
1 'polypeptide(L)' 'DHLENYGGDFERVKQAFDEFLHRLPFYGLAVLCIDDPEVAQLAGRTPRHIVRYGFAQSADVRASEVTQQGQ' A
#
# COMPACT_ATOMS: atom_id res chain seq x y z
N ASP A 1 -1.48 -12.35 5.00
CA ASP A 1 -2.21 -13.27 5.89
C ASP A 1 -3.70 -12.97 5.81
N HIS A 2 -4.59 -13.95 6.03
CA HIS A 2 -6.07 -13.88 5.83
C HIS A 2 -6.64 -14.16 4.41
N LEU A 3 -5.97 -14.98 3.59
CA LEU A 3 -6.49 -15.41 2.27
C LEU A 3 -7.80 -16.21 2.36
N GLU A 4 -8.10 -16.82 3.51
CA GLU A 4 -9.30 -17.63 3.75
C GLU A 4 -10.60 -16.82 3.64
N ASN A 5 -10.59 -15.54 4.04
CA ASN A 5 -11.75 -14.64 3.92
C ASN A 5 -12.04 -14.19 2.49
N TYR A 6 -11.11 -14.45 1.56
CA TYR A 6 -11.22 -14.07 0.15
C TYR A 6 -11.33 -15.30 -0.77
N GLY A 7 -11.53 -16.50 -0.21
CA GLY A 7 -11.66 -17.74 -0.97
C GLY A 7 -10.34 -18.25 -1.55
N GLY A 8 -9.21 -17.91 -0.92
CA GLY A 8 -7.88 -18.31 -1.40
C GLY A 8 -7.38 -17.55 -2.62
N ASP A 9 -8.10 -16.51 -3.04
CA ASP A 9 -7.75 -15.70 -4.21
C ASP A 9 -7.16 -14.35 -3.81
N PHE A 10 -5.90 -14.15 -4.15
CA PHE A 10 -5.16 -12.92 -3.86
C PHE A 10 -5.68 -11.73 -4.67
N GLU A 11 -6.25 -11.94 -5.86
CA GLU A 11 -6.81 -10.86 -6.68
C GLU A 11 -8.05 -10.24 -6.02
N ARG A 12 -8.84 -11.03 -5.29
CA ARG A 12 -9.96 -10.50 -4.50
C ARG A 12 -9.51 -9.58 -3.37
N VAL A 13 -8.35 -9.86 -2.76
CA VAL A 13 -7.76 -8.97 -1.76
C VAL A 13 -7.37 -7.64 -2.40
N LYS A 14 -6.68 -7.68 -3.55
CA LYS A 14 -6.30 -6.46 -4.29
C LYS A 14 -7.51 -5.63 -4.67
N GLN A 15 -8.57 -6.29 -5.15
CA GLN A 15 -9.81 -5.62 -5.54
C GLN A 15 -10.51 -4.96 -4.33
N ALA A 16 -10.57 -5.64 -3.19
CA ALA A 16 -11.13 -5.07 -1.97
C ALA A 16 -10.36 -3.84 -1.47
N PHE A 17 -9.02 -3.86 -1.55
CA PHE A 17 -8.20 -2.69 -1.24
C PHE A 17 -8.42 -1.54 -2.23
N ASP A 18 -8.54 -1.84 -3.52
CA ASP A 18 -8.83 -0.85 -4.55
C ASP A 18 -10.20 -0.18 -4.31
N GLU A 19 -11.23 -0.97 -4.03
CA GLU A 19 -12.56 -0.47 -3.64
C GLU A 19 -12.51 0.37 -2.37
N PHE A 20 -11.73 -0.05 -1.36
CA PHE A 20 -11.56 0.70 -0.13
C PHE A 20 -10.95 2.09 -0.39
N LEU A 21 -9.91 2.19 -1.22
CA LEU A 21 -9.34 3.48 -1.62
C LEU A 21 -10.34 4.34 -2.39
N HIS A 22 -11.19 3.73 -3.21
CA HIS A 22 -12.25 4.46 -3.92
C HIS A 22 -13.32 5.06 -3.00
N ARG A 23 -13.46 4.59 -1.76
CA ARG A 23 -14.37 5.20 -0.77
C ARG A 23 -13.83 6.48 -0.16
N LEU A 24 -12.55 6.80 -0.35
CA LEU A 24 -12.01 8.08 0.08
C LEU A 24 -12.70 9.24 -0.67
N PRO A 25 -13.02 10.35 0.00
CA PRO A 25 -13.45 11.56 -0.68
C PRO A 25 -12.31 12.06 -1.59
N PHE A 26 -12.64 12.92 -2.57
CA PHE A 26 -11.63 13.41 -3.52
C PHE A 26 -10.46 14.14 -2.84
N TYR A 27 -10.70 14.78 -1.69
CA TYR A 27 -9.69 15.45 -0.87
C TYR A 27 -9.05 14.53 0.18
N GLY A 28 -9.43 13.25 0.20
CA GLY A 28 -8.86 12.26 1.10
C GLY A 28 -7.44 11.86 0.69
N LEU A 29 -6.64 11.44 1.66
CA LEU A 29 -5.26 11.02 1.48
C LEU A 29 -5.08 9.54 1.81
N ALA A 30 -4.51 8.78 0.89
CA ALA A 30 -4.07 7.40 1.12
C ALA A 30 -2.58 7.37 1.48
N VAL A 31 -2.23 6.68 2.57
CA VAL A 31 -0.83 6.47 2.98
C VAL A 31 -0.48 5.02 2.71
N LEU A 32 0.42 4.78 1.75
CA LEU A 32 0.66 3.45 1.18
C LEU A 32 2.14 3.04 1.29
N CYS A 33 2.40 1.84 1.79
CA CYS A 33 3.75 1.27 1.87
C CYS A 33 4.16 0.72 0.49
N ILE A 34 5.13 1.33 -0.18
CA ILE A 34 5.54 0.90 -1.53
C ILE A 34 6.69 -0.12 -1.53
N ASP A 35 7.13 -0.58 -0.37
CA ASP A 35 8.06 -1.72 -0.29
C ASP A 35 7.34 -3.04 -0.62
N ASP A 36 6.02 -3.07 -0.52
CA ASP A 36 5.19 -4.14 -1.06
C ASP A 36 4.89 -3.86 -2.55
N PRO A 37 5.25 -4.77 -3.48
CA PRO A 37 5.10 -4.55 -4.92
C PRO A 37 3.64 -4.45 -5.38
N GLU A 38 2.70 -5.06 -4.65
CA GLU A 38 1.27 -5.01 -4.97
C GLU A 38 0.66 -3.68 -4.52
N VAL A 39 1.09 -3.18 -3.36
CA VAL A 39 0.73 -1.83 -2.91
C VAL A 39 1.37 -0.76 -3.80
N ALA A 40 2.60 -0.97 -4.28
CA ALA A 40 3.25 -0.08 -5.23
C ALA A 40 2.47 0.02 -6.55
N GLN A 41 1.99 -1.11 -7.09
CA GLN A 41 1.11 -1.13 -8.26
C GLN A 41 -0.22 -0.41 -8.00
N LEU A 42 -0.82 -0.63 -6.84
CA LEU A 42 -2.05 0.04 -6.42
C LEU A 42 -1.87 1.57 -6.34
N ALA A 43 -0.76 2.02 -5.77
CA ALA A 43 -0.38 3.44 -5.68
C ALA A 43 -0.07 4.07 -7.05
N GLY A 44 0.19 3.28 -8.09
CA GLY A 44 0.39 3.76 -9.46
C GLY A 44 -0.92 4.00 -10.22
N ARG A 45 -2.00 3.30 -9.85
CA ARG A 45 -3.28 3.33 -10.58
C ARG A 45 -4.41 4.07 -9.86
N THR A 46 -4.31 4.29 -8.56
CA THR A 46 -5.39 4.92 -7.79
C THR A 46 -5.53 6.40 -8.15
N PRO A 47 -6.76 6.92 -8.35
CA PRO A 47 -7.00 8.33 -8.67
C PRO A 47 -6.99 9.25 -7.44
N ARG A 48 -6.73 8.71 -6.23
CA ARG A 48 -6.73 9.46 -4.96
C ARG A 48 -5.39 10.14 -4.71
N HIS A 49 -5.39 11.15 -3.84
CA HIS A 49 -4.13 11.71 -3.34
C HIS A 49 -3.41 10.65 -2.49
N ILE A 50 -2.09 10.57 -2.64
CA ILE A 50 -1.28 9.49 -2.09
C ILE A 50 -0.01 10.08 -1.45
N VAL A 51 0.37 9.54 -0.30
CA VAL A 51 1.72 9.63 0.25
C VAL A 51 2.28 8.22 0.31
N ARG A 52 3.39 7.98 -0.40
CA ARG A 52 4.11 6.72 -0.42
C ARG A 52 5.12 6.71 0.71
N TYR A 53 5.18 5.63 1.46
CA TYR A 53 6.22 5.42 2.45
C TYR A 53 6.95 4.09 2.25
N GLY A 54 8.17 3.98 2.77
CA GLY A 54 8.94 2.74 2.74
C GLY A 54 10.46 2.96 2.79
N PHE A 55 11.22 1.98 2.34
CA PHE A 55 12.65 2.03 2.09
C PHE A 55 12.98 2.32 0.63
N ALA A 56 12.04 2.11 -0.30
CA ALA A 56 12.21 2.39 -1.72
C ALA A 56 12.57 3.86 -1.99
N GLN A 57 13.48 4.10 -2.96
CA GLN A 57 13.89 5.47 -3.31
C GLN A 57 12.74 6.34 -3.81
N SER A 58 11.73 5.74 -4.43
CA SER A 58 10.53 6.39 -4.95
C SER A 58 9.46 6.70 -3.88
N ALA A 59 9.74 6.44 -2.60
CA ALA A 59 8.83 6.78 -1.51
C ALA A 59 8.91 8.28 -1.19
N ASP A 60 7.77 8.91 -0.93
CA ASP A 60 7.69 10.31 -0.50
C ASP A 60 8.26 10.47 0.93
N VAL A 61 8.01 9.49 1.79
CA VAL A 61 8.57 9.39 3.15
C VAL A 61 9.41 8.13 3.25
N ARG A 62 10.73 8.28 3.48
CA ARG A 62 11.65 7.16 3.44
C ARG A 62 12.40 6.95 4.75
N ALA A 63 12.51 5.70 5.19
CA ALA A 63 13.46 5.30 6.22
C ALA A 63 14.82 4.99 5.59
N SER A 64 15.90 5.50 6.18
CA SER A 64 17.28 5.27 5.75
C SER A 64 18.18 5.02 6.96
N GLU A 65 19.34 4.38 6.74
CA GLU A 65 20.30 4.07 7.82
C GLU A 65 19.71 3.25 8.98
N VAL A 66 18.73 2.39 8.68
CA VAL A 66 18.06 1.58 9.70
C VAL A 66 18.99 0.48 10.20
N THR A 67 19.12 0.38 11.51
CA THR A 67 19.87 -0.66 12.20
C THR A 67 18.96 -1.33 13.22
N GLN A 68 18.91 -2.66 13.21
CA GLN A 68 18.21 -3.46 14.22
C GLN A 68 19.21 -3.91 15.27
N GLN A 69 18.93 -3.65 16.55
CA GLN A 69 19.73 -4.17 17.66
C GLN A 69 18.90 -5.20 18.45
N GLY A 70 19.31 -6.48 18.36
CA GLY A 70 18.71 -7.63 19.07
C GLY A 70 17.86 -8.57 18.19
N GLN A 71 17.72 -9.83 18.65
CA GLN A 71 16.70 -10.81 18.27
C GLN A 71 16.03 -11.35 19.53
#